data_AF-A0A958EEX8-F1
#
_entry.id   AF-A0A958EEX8-F1
#
_cell.length_a   1.000
_cell.length_b   1.000
_cell.length_c   1.000
_cell.angle_alpha   90.00
_cell.angle_beta   90.00
_cell.angle_gamma   90.00
#
_symmetry.space_group_name_H-M   'P 1'
#
loop_
_entity.id
_entity.type
_entity.pdbx_description
1 polymer ?
#
loop_
_entity_poly.entity_id
_entity_poly.type
_entity_poly.pdbx_seq_one_letter_code
_entity_poly.pdbx_strand_id
1 'polypeptide(L)' 'MLTKTDLPPDTLSKKPAIDPQAFIARGAQVIGDVRLAAGASVWYNAVVRGDINYIEIGQRS' A
#
# COMPACT_ATOMS: atom_id res chain seq x y z
N MET A 1 -16.67 6.81 14.62
CA MET A 1 -17.11 5.90 13.54
C MET A 1 -15.85 5.23 13.03
N LEU A 2 -15.58 3.98 13.43
CA LEU A 2 -14.38 3.25 12.99
C LEU A 2 -14.59 2.84 11.53
N THR A 3 -13.72 3.27 10.61
CA THR A 3 -13.81 2.79 9.23
C THR A 3 -13.20 1.40 9.16
N LYS A 4 -13.71 0.52 8.28
CA LYS A 4 -13.23 -0.87 8.13
C LYS A 4 -11.76 -0.98 7.69
N THR A 5 -11.11 0.16 7.47
CA THR A 5 -9.69 0.33 7.12
C THR A 5 -8.81 0.59 8.34
N ASP A 6 -9.39 1.01 9.47
CA ASP A 6 -8.65 1.29 10.70
C ASP A 6 -8.38 -0.03 11.43
N LEU A 7 -7.35 -0.76 10.98
CA LEU A 7 -6.78 -1.82 11.79
C LEU A 7 -6.31 -1.22 13.11
N PRO A 8 -6.51 -1.91 14.25
CA PRO A 8 -5.97 -1.47 15.52
C PRO A 8 -4.49 -1.07 15.36
N PRO A 9 -4.03 0.01 16.02
CA PRO A 9 -2.61 0.30 16.06
C PRO A 9 -1.88 -0.98 16.49
N ASP A 10 -0.80 -1.30 15.76
CA ASP A 10 0.04 -2.50 15.92
C ASP A 10 -0.49 -3.84 15.37
N THR A 11 -1.57 -3.86 14.58
CA THR A 11 -2.03 -5.11 13.91
C THR A 11 -1.14 -5.55 12.74
N LEU A 12 -0.44 -4.62 12.10
CA LEU A 12 0.52 -4.90 11.04
C LEU A 12 1.91 -4.52 11.54
N SER A 13 2.83 -5.49 11.50
CA SER A 13 4.21 -5.29 11.94
C SER A 13 5.01 -4.34 11.03
N LYS A 14 4.52 -4.07 9.81
CA LYS A 14 5.19 -3.23 8.82
C LYS A 14 4.22 -2.29 8.10
N LYS A 15 4.72 -1.09 7.82
CA LYS A 15 4.03 -0.04 7.05
C LYS A 15 4.53 -0.06 5.59
N PRO A 16 3.68 0.33 4.62
CA PRO A 16 4.11 0.47 3.24
C PRO A 16 5.26 1.46 3.09
N ALA A 17 6.25 1.10 2.27
CA ALA A 17 7.29 1.99 1.79
C ALA A 17 6.90 2.51 0.41
N ILE A 18 6.65 3.81 0.30
CA ILE A 18 6.13 4.43 -0.93
C ILE A 18 7.15 5.46 -1.40
N ASP A 19 7.69 5.28 -2.60
CA ASP A 19 8.52 6.29 -3.24
C ASP A 19 7.72 7.58 -3.50
N PRO A 20 8.28 8.78 -3.30
CA PRO A 20 7.58 10.04 -3.55
C PRO A 20 7.05 10.22 -4.98
N GLN A 21 7.62 9.52 -5.97
CA GLN A 21 7.16 9.53 -7.36
C GLN A 21 6.07 8.50 -7.66
N ALA A 22 5.72 7.63 -6.71
CA ALA A 22 4.65 6.67 -6.89
C ALA A 22 3.28 7.35 -6.78
N PHE A 23 2.34 6.93 -7.63
CA PHE A 23 0.97 7.42 -7.63
C PHE A 23 0.05 6.42 -6.92
N ILE A 24 -0.71 6.88 -5.93
CA ILE A 24 -1.78 6.10 -5.31
C ILE A 24 -3.09 6.85 -5.55
N ALA A 25 -3.96 6.26 -6.37
CA ALA A 25 -5.26 6.82 -6.68
C ALA A 25 -6.16 6.87 -5.44
N ARG A 26 -7.08 7.83 -5.42
CA ARG A 26 -8.10 7.92 -4.36
C ARG A 26 -8.90 6.61 -4.28
N GLY A 27 -9.06 6.09 -3.07
CA GLY A 27 -9.81 4.85 -2.82
C GLY A 27 -8.99 3.56 -2.98
N ALA A 28 -7.78 3.62 -3.53
CA ALA A 28 -6.85 2.49 -3.47
C ALA A 28 -6.43 2.22 -2.01
N GLN A 29 -6.15 0.95 -1.71
CA GLN A 29 -5.71 0.51 -0.37
C GLN A 29 -4.34 -0.17 -0.49
N VAL A 30 -3.35 0.32 0.27
CA VAL A 30 -2.00 -0.26 0.33
C VAL A 30 -1.70 -0.59 1.79
N ILE A 31 -1.52 -1.88 2.09
CA ILE A 31 -1.58 -2.42 3.45
C ILE A 31 -0.42 -3.39 3.68
N GLY A 32 0.32 -3.24 4.78
CA GLY A 32 1.40 -4.16 5.19
C GLY A 32 2.78 -3.83 4.60
N ASP A 33 3.63 -4.85 4.40
CA ASP A 33 4.97 -4.73 3.79
C ASP A 33 4.85 -4.61 2.26
N VAL A 34 4.38 -3.45 1.81
CA VAL A 34 4.30 -3.11 0.38
C VAL A 34 5.35 -2.08 0.03
N ARG A 35 6.09 -2.30 -1.05
CA ARG A 35 7.15 -1.41 -1.55
C ARG A 35 6.77 -0.93 -2.94
N LEU A 36 6.53 0.37 -3.07
CA LEU A 36 6.28 1.03 -4.36
C LEU A 36 7.54 1.77 -4.79
N ALA A 37 8.14 1.36 -5.89
CA ALA A 37 9.30 2.05 -6.46
C ALA A 37 8.90 3.30 -7.25
N ALA A 38 9.89 4.09 -7.65
CA ALA A 38 9.68 5.34 -8.38
C ALA A 38 8.82 5.15 -9.64
N GLY A 39 7.78 5.98 -9.76
CA GLY A 39 6.85 5.97 -10.89
C GLY A 39 5.85 4.80 -10.91
N ALA A 40 5.83 3.94 -9.89
CA ALA A 40 4.79 2.92 -9.75
C ALA A 40 3.41 3.57 -9.53
N SER A 41 2.34 2.92 -9.98
CA SER A 41 0.98 3.46 -9.96
C SER A 41 -0.03 2.43 -9.46
N VAL A 42 -0.78 2.79 -8.42
CA VAL A 42 -1.90 1.99 -7.89
C VAL A 42 -3.19 2.72 -8.20
N TRP A 43 -4.00 2.13 -9.09
CA TRP A 43 -5.19 2.77 -9.64
C TRP A 43 -6.43 2.57 -8.77
N TYR A 44 -7.48 3.33 -9.10
CA TYR A 44 -8.71 3.45 -8.30
C TYR A 44 -9.26 2.09 -7.86
N ASN A 45 -9.58 2.00 -6.57
CA ASN A 45 -10.16 0.81 -5.92
C ASN A 45 -9.27 -0.45 -5.91
N ALA A 46 -8.01 -0.37 -6.35
CA ALA A 46 -7.08 -1.48 -6.22
C ALA A 46 -6.71 -1.72 -4.74
N VAL A 47 -6.47 -2.98 -4.40
CA VAL A 47 -6.05 -3.40 -3.05
C VAL A 47 -4.72 -4.14 -3.15
N VAL A 48 -3.67 -3.55 -2.60
CA VAL A 48 -2.34 -4.16 -2.47
C VAL A 48 -2.13 -4.48 -1.00
N ARG A 49 -2.19 -5.76 -0.64
CA ARG A 49 -2.13 -6.22 0.75
C ARG A 49 -1.00 -7.23 0.93
N GLY A 50 0.12 -6.77 1.52
CA GLY A 50 1.28 -7.55 1.89
C GLY A 50 1.34 -7.79 3.40
N ASP A 51 0.36 -8.52 3.95
CA ASP A 51 0.26 -8.79 5.40
C ASP A 51 1.00 -10.06 5.85
N ILE A 52 1.07 -11.10 5.00
CA ILE A 52 1.83 -12.33 5.26
C ILE A 52 3.28 -12.20 4.77
N ASN A 53 3.45 -11.78 3.50
CA ASN A 53 4.73 -11.59 2.83
C ASN A 53 4.81 -10.17 2.25
N TYR A 54 6.00 -9.79 1.80
CA TYR A 54 6.19 -8.51 1.13
C TYR A 54 5.66 -8.53 -0.32
N ILE A 55 5.21 -7.36 -0.79
CA ILE A 55 4.92 -7.09 -2.20
C ILE A 55 5.87 -5.99 -2.66
N GLU A 56 6.51 -6.18 -3.81
CA GLU A 56 7.32 -5.17 -4.48
C GLU A 56 6.73 -4.84 -5.85
N ILE A 57 6.43 -3.56 -6.06
CA ILE A 57 6.02 -3.02 -7.35
C ILE A 57 7.19 -2.20 -7.91
N GLY A 58 7.74 -2.70 -9.02
CA GLY A 58 8.91 -2.14 -9.67
C GLY A 58 8.69 -0.75 -10.27
N GLN A 59 9.77 -0.15 -10.74
CA GLN A 59 9.72 1.19 -11.31
C GLN A 59 8.77 1.26 -12.50
N ARG A 60 7.96 2.33 -12.57
CA ARG A 60 7.05 2.63 -13.70
C ARG A 60 6.04 1.52 -14.02
N SER A 61 5.55 0.81 -13.00
CA SER A 61 4.55 -0.26 -13.11
C SER A 61 3.15 0.17 -12.65
#